data_AF-A0A954MXA0-F1
#
_entry.id   AF-A0A954MXA0-F1
#
_cell.length_a   1.000
_cell.length_b   1.000
_cell.length_c   1.000
_cell.angle_alpha   90.00
_cell.angle_beta   90.00
_cell.angle_gamma   90.00
#
_symmetry.space_group_name_H-M   'P 1'
#
loop_
_entity.id
_entity.type
_entity.pdbx_description
1 polymer ?
#
loop_
_entity_poly.entity_id
_entity_poly.type
_entity_poly.pdbx_seq_one_letter_code
_entity_poly.pdbx_strand_id
1 'polypeptide(L)'
;ETLCKCEVITGIRNPIPARRSIRVESIALAIRPTTDSTVVRLASRGASKAPLAAYDVDLMNEEKQPTGTMLTDRRGHLALTGTVDQPLKWLQVRSGQLKLVQLPIVPGVLPTADLEIPSDAPRLKVEAQLAVLQSQLMELVVQRALLMRHLKRVTDDQQWDQIDPIVEELKTLPTRDGLRSEVSAIRVSEVKAAEENRDRISARRIEKICDETLELIDRHLDQEKVSDLIELSLQLRETDKKQLQQIESNPELELKKLTPSK
;
A
#
# COMPACT_ATOMS: atom_id res chain seq x y z
N GLU A 1 25.25 -1.76 -54.21
CA GLU A 1 24.82 -2.42 -52.95
C GLU A 1 24.03 -1.42 -52.13
N THR A 2 22.75 -1.67 -51.90
CA THR A 2 21.92 -0.79 -51.08
C THR A 2 22.24 -1.06 -49.62
N LEU A 3 23.13 -0.24 -49.04
CA LEU A 3 23.47 -0.32 -47.61
C LEU A 3 22.25 0.09 -46.78
N CYS A 4 21.49 -0.88 -46.29
CA CYS A 4 20.47 -0.64 -45.28
C CYS A 4 21.14 -0.39 -43.93
N LYS A 5 20.87 0.77 -43.32
CA LYS A 5 21.21 1.02 -41.91
C LYS A 5 20.11 0.42 -41.05
N CYS A 6 20.49 -0.43 -40.09
CA CYS A 6 19.56 -1.05 -39.16
C CYS A 6 19.90 -0.65 -37.73
N GLU A 7 18.87 -0.31 -36.95
CA GLU A 7 18.98 -0.03 -35.52
C GLU A 7 18.06 -0.98 -34.76
N VAL A 8 18.49 -1.42 -33.57
CA VAL A 8 17.73 -2.34 -32.73
C VAL A 8 16.98 -1.54 -31.67
N ILE A 9 15.66 -1.42 -31.84
CA ILE A 9 14.78 -0.77 -30.88
C ILE A 9 14.03 -1.84 -30.09
N THR A 10 14.22 -1.88 -28.77
CA THR A 10 13.62 -2.90 -27.91
C THR A 10 13.31 -2.38 -26.50
N GLY A 11 12.32 -3.00 -25.86
CA GLY A 11 12.07 -2.85 -24.42
C GLY A 11 12.82 -3.89 -23.55
N ILE A 12 13.63 -4.78 -24.15
CA ILE A 12 14.28 -5.92 -23.48
C ILE A 12 15.79 -5.69 -23.38
N ARG A 13 16.39 -6.13 -22.26
CA ARG A 13 17.84 -6.06 -22.06
C ARG A 13 18.54 -7.13 -22.93
N ASN A 14 19.43 -6.71 -23.82
CA ASN A 14 20.18 -7.56 -24.77
C ASN A 14 19.26 -8.41 -25.68
N PRO A 15 18.50 -7.79 -26.60
CA PRO A 15 17.53 -8.49 -27.46
C PRO A 15 18.21 -9.44 -28.45
N ILE A 16 19.44 -9.13 -28.85
CA ILE A 16 20.27 -9.95 -29.73
C ILE A 16 21.54 -10.26 -28.92
N PRO A 17 21.82 -11.53 -28.60
CA PRO A 17 22.98 -11.90 -27.80
C PRO A 17 24.28 -11.52 -28.53
N ALA A 18 25.19 -10.84 -27.82
CA ALA A 18 26.45 -10.35 -28.38
C ALA A 18 27.42 -11.49 -28.79
N ARG A 19 27.24 -12.70 -28.26
CA ARG A 19 28.14 -13.84 -28.53
C ARG A 19 27.76 -14.54 -29.82
N ARG A 20 28.32 -14.07 -30.94
CA ARG A 20 28.25 -14.74 -32.24
C ARG A 20 29.01 -16.06 -32.16
N SER A 21 28.30 -17.17 -32.07
CA SER A 21 28.86 -18.48 -32.46
C SER A 21 28.99 -18.50 -33.98
N ILE A 22 30.04 -19.13 -34.52
CA ILE A 22 30.23 -19.31 -35.98
C ILE A 22 29.00 -19.99 -36.63
N ARG A 23 28.16 -20.65 -35.83
CA ARG A 23 26.94 -21.35 -36.28
C ARG A 23 25.66 -20.52 -36.23
N VAL A 24 25.70 -19.24 -35.83
CA VAL A 24 24.51 -18.38 -35.70
C VAL A 24 24.74 -17.05 -36.42
N GLU A 25 23.95 -16.81 -37.46
CA GLU A 25 23.93 -15.55 -38.22
C GLU A 25 22.68 -14.74 -37.88
N SER A 26 22.84 -13.42 -37.74
CA SER A 26 21.73 -12.49 -37.52
C SER A 26 21.43 -11.75 -38.82
N ILE A 27 20.22 -11.90 -39.34
CA ILE A 27 19.75 -11.26 -40.58
C ILE A 27 18.64 -10.28 -40.22
N ALA A 28 18.62 -9.11 -40.86
CA ALA A 28 17.51 -8.17 -40.79
C ALA A 28 16.58 -8.38 -41.99
N LEU A 29 15.30 -8.65 -41.72
CA LEU A 29 14.25 -8.75 -42.74
C LEU A 29 13.40 -7.48 -42.70
N ALA A 30 13.30 -6.77 -43.82
CA ALA A 30 12.38 -5.65 -43.94
C ALA A 30 10.94 -6.20 -44.07
N ILE A 31 10.07 -5.84 -43.12
CA ILE A 31 8.66 -6.24 -43.12
C ILE A 31 7.83 -5.00 -43.46
N ARG A 32 6.89 -5.14 -44.39
CA ARG A 32 5.88 -4.12 -44.66
C ARG A 32 4.61 -4.48 -43.88
N PRO A 33 4.02 -3.53 -43.13
CA PRO A 33 2.72 -3.75 -42.50
C PRO A 33 1.69 -4.18 -43.54
N THR A 34 0.95 -5.25 -43.25
CA THR A 34 -0.09 -5.80 -44.13
C THR A 34 -1.49 -5.31 -43.74
N THR A 35 -1.66 -4.81 -42.52
CA THR A 35 -2.93 -4.26 -42.02
C THR A 35 -2.76 -2.81 -41.59
N ASP A 36 -3.84 -2.04 -41.61
CA ASP A 36 -3.81 -0.62 -41.19
C ASP A 36 -3.82 -0.47 -39.66
N SER A 37 -4.17 -1.55 -38.95
CA SER A 37 -4.24 -1.59 -37.49
C SER A 37 -3.81 -2.93 -36.91
N THR A 38 -3.46 -2.90 -35.62
CA THR A 38 -3.19 -4.06 -34.79
C THR A 38 -4.04 -3.96 -33.53
N VAL A 39 -4.76 -5.04 -33.19
CA VAL A 39 -5.42 -5.16 -31.90
C VAL A 39 -4.45 -5.75 -30.89
N VAL A 40 -4.10 -4.98 -29.88
CA VAL A 40 -3.25 -5.42 -28.77
C VAL A 40 -4.13 -5.94 -27.65
N ARG A 41 -3.84 -7.16 -27.17
CA ARG A 41 -4.46 -7.75 -25.99
C ARG A 41 -3.48 -7.74 -24.83
N LEU A 42 -3.81 -7.02 -23.77
CA LEU A 42 -3.07 -7.03 -22.51
C LEU A 42 -3.62 -8.14 -21.60
N ALA A 43 -2.74 -9.05 -21.21
CA ALA A 43 -3.05 -10.14 -20.29
C ALA A 43 -2.07 -10.17 -19.12
N SER A 44 -2.53 -10.65 -17.95
CA SER A 44 -1.66 -10.84 -16.80
C SER A 44 -0.63 -11.93 -17.09
N ARG A 45 0.59 -11.71 -16.62
CA ARG A 45 1.63 -12.72 -16.62
C ARG A 45 1.28 -13.81 -15.60
N GLY A 46 1.34 -15.07 -16.01
CA GLY A 46 1.09 -16.22 -15.14
C GLY A 46 0.13 -17.24 -15.74
N ALA A 47 -0.36 -18.17 -14.91
CA ALA A 47 -1.19 -19.29 -15.36
C ALA A 47 -2.60 -18.87 -15.79
N SER A 48 -3.19 -17.85 -15.16
CA SER A 48 -4.57 -17.42 -15.44
C SER A 48 -4.71 -16.60 -16.72
N LYS A 49 -3.64 -15.95 -17.19
CA LYS A 49 -3.62 -15.01 -18.33
C LYS A 49 -4.85 -14.10 -18.37
N ALA A 50 -5.25 -13.60 -17.20
CA ALA A 50 -6.46 -12.83 -17.02
C ALA A 50 -6.38 -11.52 -17.84
N PRO A 51 -7.48 -11.09 -18.49
CA PRO A 51 -7.47 -9.85 -19.25
C PRO A 51 -7.24 -8.65 -18.32
N LEU A 52 -6.36 -7.74 -18.74
CA LEU A 52 -6.05 -6.52 -18.00
C LEU A 52 -6.95 -5.39 -18.50
N ALA A 53 -8.11 -5.27 -17.86
CA ALA A 53 -9.12 -4.28 -18.20
C ALA A 53 -8.89 -2.93 -17.51
N ALA A 54 -9.28 -1.84 -18.17
CA ALA A 54 -9.20 -0.47 -17.64
C ALA A 54 -7.78 0.00 -17.25
N TYR A 55 -6.76 -0.54 -17.89
CA TYR A 55 -5.39 -0.04 -17.81
C TYR A 55 -5.19 1.13 -18.77
N ASP A 56 -4.46 2.14 -18.31
CA ASP A 56 -4.02 3.29 -19.12
C ASP A 56 -2.87 2.86 -20.02
N VAL A 57 -2.97 3.18 -21.31
CA VAL A 57 -1.92 2.96 -22.31
C VAL A 57 -1.58 4.29 -22.95
N ASP A 58 -0.43 4.85 -22.58
CA ASP A 58 0.10 6.01 -23.26
C ASP A 58 0.80 5.56 -24.54
N LEU A 59 0.39 6.16 -25.66
CA LEU A 59 1.05 6.04 -26.94
C LEU A 59 2.13 7.11 -27.02
N MET A 60 3.34 6.71 -27.37
CA MET A 60 4.47 7.61 -27.53
C MET A 60 5.09 7.44 -28.93
N ASN A 61 5.63 8.53 -29.46
CA ASN A 61 6.36 8.52 -30.73
C ASN A 61 7.78 7.91 -30.54
N GLU A 62 8.56 7.89 -31.61
CA GLU A 62 9.95 7.37 -31.61
C GLU A 62 10.85 8.12 -30.61
N GLU A 63 10.61 9.42 -30.41
CA GLU A 63 11.28 10.28 -29.43
C GLU A 63 10.77 10.09 -27.99
N LYS A 64 9.88 9.12 -27.75
CA LYS A 64 9.24 8.82 -26.46
C LYS A 64 8.40 9.96 -25.89
N GLN A 65 7.92 10.85 -26.73
CA GLN A 65 6.97 11.90 -26.36
C GLN A 65 5.54 11.36 -26.44
N PRO A 66 4.68 11.66 -25.46
CA PRO A 66 3.29 11.19 -25.45
C PRO A 66 2.51 11.82 -26.59
N THR A 67 1.91 10.98 -27.43
CA THR A 67 1.04 11.35 -28.55
C THR A 67 -0.44 11.23 -28.17
N GLY A 68 -0.76 10.39 -27.18
CA GLY A 68 -2.10 10.25 -26.64
C GLY A 68 -2.18 9.17 -25.57
N THR A 69 -3.32 9.09 -24.88
CA THR A 69 -3.59 8.04 -23.88
C THR A 69 -4.89 7.33 -24.26
N MET A 70 -4.90 6.02 -24.11
CA MET A 70 -6.05 5.16 -24.39
C MET A 70 -6.29 4.22 -23.20
N LEU A 71 -7.51 3.70 -23.08
CA LEU A 71 -7.88 2.72 -22.07
C LEU A 71 -8.15 1.37 -22.73
N THR A 72 -7.76 0.30 -22.04
CA THR A 72 -8.11 -1.07 -22.45
C THR A 72 -9.56 -1.41 -22.11
N ASP A 73 -10.20 -2.16 -23.00
CA ASP A 73 -11.57 -2.64 -22.80
C ASP A 73 -11.67 -3.74 -21.71
N ARG A 74 -12.89 -4.26 -21.46
CA ARG A 74 -13.12 -5.32 -20.45
C ARG A 74 -12.40 -6.65 -20.77
N ARG A 75 -11.97 -6.85 -22.01
CA ARG A 75 -11.22 -8.01 -22.48
C ARG A 75 -9.71 -7.73 -22.57
N GLY A 76 -9.27 -6.54 -22.18
CA GLY A 76 -7.87 -6.11 -22.25
C GLY A 76 -7.44 -5.70 -23.66
N HIS A 77 -8.37 -5.43 -24.58
CA HIS A 77 -8.06 -5.05 -25.95
C HIS A 77 -7.89 -3.53 -26.13
N LEU A 78 -7.05 -3.19 -27.10
CA LEU A 78 -6.77 -1.85 -27.58
C LEU A 78 -6.50 -1.92 -29.08
N ALA A 79 -7.19 -1.12 -29.90
CA ALA A 79 -6.88 -1.01 -31.33
C ALA A 79 -5.84 0.09 -31.56
N LEU A 80 -4.72 -0.28 -32.17
CA LEU A 80 -3.66 0.65 -32.57
C LEU A 80 -3.67 0.82 -34.08
N THR A 81 -3.81 2.06 -34.53
CA THR A 81 -3.72 2.40 -35.95
C THR A 81 -2.30 2.79 -36.33
N GLY A 82 -1.80 2.26 -37.44
CA GLY A 82 -0.52 2.64 -38.04
C GLY A 82 -0.63 3.96 -38.78
N THR A 83 0.42 4.76 -38.73
CA THR A 83 0.54 6.02 -39.49
C THR A 83 1.81 5.95 -40.30
N VAL A 84 1.77 6.32 -41.59
CA VAL A 84 2.92 6.21 -42.50
C VAL A 84 4.12 7.02 -42.01
N ASP A 85 3.86 8.19 -41.41
CA ASP A 85 4.90 9.10 -40.89
C ASP A 85 5.54 8.62 -39.58
N GLN A 86 4.88 7.70 -38.85
CA GLN A 86 5.34 7.17 -37.56
C GLN A 86 5.01 5.67 -37.49
N PRO A 87 5.84 4.83 -38.16
CA PRO A 87 5.60 3.39 -38.22
C PRO A 87 5.83 2.73 -36.86
N LEU A 88 6.74 3.26 -36.04
CA LEU A 88 7.05 2.75 -34.72
C LEU A 88 6.36 3.58 -33.64
N LYS A 89 5.65 2.90 -32.73
CA LYS A 89 5.03 3.50 -31.54
C LYS A 89 5.55 2.82 -30.28
N TRP A 90 5.71 3.59 -29.23
CA TRP A 90 6.00 3.07 -27.89
C TRP A 90 4.71 3.01 -27.09
N LEU A 91 4.39 1.84 -26.56
CA LEU A 91 3.30 1.64 -25.62
C LEU A 91 3.84 1.71 -24.21
N GLN A 92 3.31 2.62 -23.40
CA GLN A 92 3.55 2.64 -21.96
C GLN A 92 2.27 2.26 -21.23
N VAL A 93 2.26 1.08 -20.60
CA VAL A 93 1.12 0.62 -19.82
C VAL A 93 1.26 1.06 -18.37
N ARG A 94 0.21 1.68 -17.84
CA ARG A 94 0.13 2.17 -16.46
C ARG A 94 -1.13 1.65 -15.75
N SER A 95 -1.01 1.54 -14.43
CA SER A 95 -2.09 1.27 -13.48
C SER A 95 -2.12 2.45 -12.51
N GLY A 96 -3.01 3.41 -12.73
CA GLY A 96 -3.00 4.69 -12.02
C GLY A 96 -1.67 5.43 -12.24
N GLN A 97 -0.96 5.73 -11.15
CA GLN A 97 0.35 6.41 -11.20
C GLN A 97 1.51 5.45 -11.53
N LEU A 98 1.28 4.15 -11.51
CA LEU A 98 2.32 3.15 -11.62
C LEU A 98 2.57 2.74 -13.05
N LYS A 99 3.81 2.90 -13.52
CA LYS A 99 4.28 2.35 -14.80
C LYS A 99 4.60 0.86 -14.66
N LEU A 100 3.97 0.04 -15.48
CA LEU A 100 4.15 -1.41 -15.47
C LEU A 100 5.14 -1.87 -16.52
N VAL A 101 4.95 -1.44 -17.76
CA VAL A 101 5.84 -1.81 -18.87
C VAL A 101 5.89 -0.72 -19.92
N GLN A 102 7.00 -0.67 -20.66
CA GLN A 102 7.14 0.12 -21.87
C GLN A 102 7.70 -0.76 -22.99
N LEU A 103 6.99 -0.82 -24.11
CA LEU A 103 7.29 -1.75 -25.21
C LEU A 103 7.14 -1.03 -26.56
N PRO A 104 8.06 -1.22 -27.51
CA PRO A 104 7.88 -0.78 -28.88
C PRO A 104 6.90 -1.70 -29.63
N ILE A 105 6.08 -1.14 -30.49
CA ILE A 105 5.19 -1.86 -31.41
C ILE A 105 5.15 -1.17 -32.77
N VAL A 106 5.07 -1.96 -33.84
CA VAL A 106 4.80 -1.48 -35.19
C VAL A 106 3.38 -1.93 -35.55
N PRO A 107 2.38 -1.02 -35.52
CA PRO A 107 1.03 -1.38 -35.91
C PRO A 107 0.99 -1.85 -37.36
N GLY A 108 0.14 -2.84 -37.63
CA GLY A 108 -0.09 -3.37 -38.97
C GLY A 108 0.76 -4.58 -39.38
N VAL A 109 1.75 -4.97 -38.56
CA VAL A 109 2.57 -6.16 -38.82
C VAL A 109 1.81 -7.45 -38.50
N LEU A 110 1.05 -7.43 -37.40
CA LEU A 110 0.16 -8.51 -36.99
C LEU A 110 -1.25 -7.96 -36.78
N PRO A 111 -2.31 -8.68 -37.15
CA PRO A 111 -3.68 -8.25 -36.89
C PRO A 111 -3.98 -8.22 -35.38
N THR A 112 -3.40 -9.15 -34.63
CA THR A 112 -3.55 -9.29 -33.18
C THR A 112 -2.20 -9.52 -32.51
N ALA A 113 -1.92 -8.79 -31.43
CA ALA A 113 -0.71 -8.93 -30.63
C ALA A 113 -1.06 -9.18 -29.16
N ASP A 114 -0.69 -10.34 -28.65
CA ASP A 114 -0.87 -10.71 -27.24
C ASP A 114 0.35 -10.28 -26.41
N LEU A 115 0.14 -9.44 -25.40
CA LEU A 115 1.17 -8.95 -24.50
C LEU A 115 0.89 -9.39 -23.06
N GLU A 116 1.80 -10.20 -22.51
CA GLU A 116 1.75 -10.65 -21.13
C GLU A 116 2.56 -9.74 -20.21
N ILE A 117 1.87 -8.98 -19.37
CA ILE A 117 2.48 -7.99 -18.48
C ILE A 117 2.17 -8.29 -17.01
N PRO A 118 3.03 -7.86 -16.07
CA PRO A 118 2.74 -8.01 -14.64
C PRO A 118 1.42 -7.30 -14.28
N SER A 119 0.60 -7.95 -13.45
CA SER A 119 -0.65 -7.37 -12.97
C SER A 119 -0.41 -6.62 -11.67
N ASP A 120 -1.02 -5.44 -11.56
CA ASP A 120 -0.98 -4.61 -10.35
C ASP A 120 -2.09 -4.94 -9.34
N ALA A 121 -2.97 -5.89 -9.68
CA ALA A 121 -4.11 -6.25 -8.83
C ALA A 121 -3.71 -6.69 -7.40
N PRO A 122 -2.64 -7.47 -7.18
CA PRO A 122 -2.23 -7.85 -5.82
C PRO A 122 -1.86 -6.64 -4.96
N ARG A 123 -1.12 -5.67 -5.52
CA ARG A 123 -0.76 -4.44 -4.80
C ARG A 123 -2.01 -3.62 -4.47
N LEU A 124 -2.89 -3.41 -5.45
CA LEU A 124 -4.12 -2.64 -5.24
C LEU A 124 -5.02 -3.27 -4.17
N LYS A 125 -5.08 -4.60 -4.11
CA LYS A 125 -5.79 -5.32 -3.05
C LYS A 125 -5.20 -5.05 -1.67
N VAL A 126 -3.88 -5.11 -1.54
CA VAL A 126 -3.17 -4.78 -0.29
C VAL A 126 -3.44 -3.33 0.11
N GLU A 127 -3.34 -2.39 -0.82
CA GLU A 127 -3.61 -0.97 -0.53
C GLU A 127 -5.03 -0.74 -0.02
N ALA A 128 -6.02 -1.40 -0.62
CA ALA A 128 -7.40 -1.33 -0.13
C ALA A 128 -7.53 -1.88 1.30
N GLN A 129 -6.88 -3.00 1.62
CA GLN A 129 -6.89 -3.58 2.97
C GLN A 129 -6.17 -2.68 3.99
N LEU A 130 -5.02 -2.13 3.62
CA LEU A 130 -4.26 -1.23 4.50
C LEU A 130 -4.99 0.11 4.70
N ALA A 131 -5.71 0.62 3.70
CA ALA A 131 -6.51 1.83 3.85
C ALA A 131 -7.62 1.65 4.92
N VAL A 132 -8.22 0.46 5.00
CA VAL A 132 -9.18 0.13 6.06
C VAL A 132 -8.49 0.14 7.43
N LEU A 133 -7.33 -0.51 7.55
CA LEU A 133 -6.55 -0.53 8.80
C LEU A 133 -6.10 0.87 9.23
N GLN A 134 -5.68 1.72 8.30
CA GLN A 134 -5.30 3.10 8.59
C GLN A 134 -6.49 3.91 9.11
N SER A 135 -7.68 3.69 8.56
CA SER A 135 -8.92 4.34 9.05
C SER A 135 -9.27 3.86 10.47
N GLN A 136 -9.14 2.56 10.73
CA GLN A 136 -9.34 1.98 12.07
C GLN A 136 -8.30 2.50 13.08
N LEU A 137 -7.03 2.64 12.67
CA LEU A 137 -5.98 3.23 13.49
C LEU A 137 -6.33 4.68 13.89
N MET A 138 -6.82 5.48 12.95
CA MET A 138 -7.24 6.86 13.22
C MET A 138 -8.38 6.90 14.26
N GLU A 139 -9.40 6.08 14.07
CA GLU A 139 -10.52 5.97 15.01
C GLU A 139 -10.03 5.56 16.40
N LEU A 140 -9.13 4.57 16.47
CA LEU A 140 -8.58 4.07 17.72
C LEU A 140 -7.78 5.14 18.48
N VAL A 141 -6.98 5.94 17.76
CA VAL A 141 -6.25 7.07 18.35
C VAL A 141 -7.20 8.10 18.95
N VAL A 142 -8.30 8.40 18.25
CA VAL A 142 -9.32 9.34 18.73
C VAL A 142 -10.02 8.79 19.97
N GLN A 143 -10.50 7.54 19.93
CA GLN A 143 -11.17 6.90 21.05
C GLN A 143 -10.29 6.83 22.29
N ARG A 144 -9.03 6.41 22.12
CA ARG A 144 -8.04 6.36 23.20
C ARG A 144 -7.79 7.75 23.79
N ALA A 145 -7.62 8.78 22.97
CA ALA A 145 -7.41 10.14 23.46
C ALA A 145 -8.64 10.67 24.24
N LEU A 146 -9.85 10.35 23.80
CA LEU A 146 -11.09 10.73 24.48
C LEU A 146 -11.21 10.04 25.84
N LEU A 147 -10.99 8.73 25.91
CA LEU A 147 -11.03 7.96 27.16
C LEU A 147 -9.93 8.40 28.13
N MET A 148 -8.72 8.68 27.66
CA MET A 148 -7.64 9.21 28.52
C MET A 148 -8.00 10.59 29.09
N ARG A 149 -8.61 11.47 28.31
CA ARG A 149 -9.12 12.76 28.80
C ARG A 149 -10.23 12.58 29.82
N HIS A 150 -11.14 11.64 29.57
CA HIS A 150 -12.22 11.32 30.48
C HIS A 150 -11.70 10.77 31.81
N LEU A 151 -10.77 9.81 31.76
CA LEU A 151 -10.10 9.25 32.94
C LEU A 151 -9.40 10.34 33.75
N LYS A 152 -8.65 11.22 33.09
CA LYS A 152 -7.98 12.34 33.75
C LYS A 152 -8.98 13.24 34.48
N ARG A 153 -10.08 13.64 33.81
CA ARG A 153 -11.11 14.47 34.41
C ARG A 153 -11.76 13.80 35.64
N VAL A 154 -12.13 12.53 35.53
CA VAL A 154 -12.74 11.76 36.63
C VAL A 154 -11.78 11.62 37.82
N THR A 155 -10.49 11.47 37.53
CA THR A 155 -9.42 11.44 38.55
C THR A 155 -9.29 12.80 39.24
N ASP A 156 -9.27 13.90 38.48
CA ASP A 156 -9.20 15.27 39.00
C ASP A 156 -10.45 15.63 39.83
N ASP A 157 -11.63 15.18 39.41
CA ASP A 157 -12.92 15.38 40.09
C ASP A 157 -13.15 14.38 41.27
N GLN A 158 -12.18 13.50 41.57
CA GLN A 158 -12.21 12.47 42.62
C GLN A 158 -13.41 11.50 42.53
N GLN A 159 -13.94 11.27 41.33
CA GLN A 159 -15.08 10.38 41.09
C GLN A 159 -14.63 8.92 40.92
N TRP A 160 -14.12 8.33 42.00
CA TRP A 160 -13.44 7.02 41.98
C TRP A 160 -14.26 5.85 41.42
N ASP A 161 -15.60 5.91 41.52
CA ASP A 161 -16.51 4.86 41.03
C ASP A 161 -16.55 4.78 39.50
N GLN A 162 -16.19 5.86 38.80
CA GLN A 162 -16.20 5.94 37.34
C GLN A 162 -14.86 5.55 36.70
N ILE A 163 -13.81 5.32 37.50
CA ILE A 163 -12.49 4.94 36.96
C ILE A 163 -12.51 3.52 36.37
N ASP A 164 -13.05 2.56 37.13
CA ASP A 164 -13.06 1.15 36.75
C ASP A 164 -13.72 0.90 35.36
N PRO A 165 -14.89 1.46 35.02
CA PRO A 165 -15.48 1.26 33.69
C PRO A 165 -14.65 1.88 32.55
N ILE A 166 -14.05 3.06 32.77
CA ILE A 166 -13.21 3.72 31.74
C ILE A 166 -11.93 2.91 31.49
N VAL A 167 -11.33 2.36 32.56
CA VAL A 167 -10.15 1.51 32.46
C VAL A 167 -10.45 0.21 31.74
N GLU A 168 -11.59 -0.43 32.00
CA GLU A 168 -12.01 -1.63 31.27
C GLU A 168 -12.24 -1.32 29.79
N GLU A 169 -12.90 -0.20 29.46
CA GLU A 169 -13.08 0.22 28.06
C GLU A 169 -11.73 0.43 27.36
N LEU A 170 -10.77 1.09 28.00
CA LEU A 170 -9.40 1.27 27.49
C LEU A 170 -8.67 -0.06 27.22
N LYS A 171 -8.92 -1.10 28.03
CA LYS A 171 -8.31 -2.44 27.85
C LYS A 171 -8.93 -3.22 26.69
N THR A 172 -10.21 -2.96 26.36
CA THR A 172 -10.88 -3.64 25.23
C THR A 172 -10.43 -3.13 23.86
N LEU A 173 -9.83 -1.93 23.79
CA LEU A 173 -9.35 -1.37 22.54
C LEU A 173 -8.23 -2.22 21.92
N PRO A 174 -8.19 -2.35 20.59
CA PRO A 174 -7.11 -3.05 19.89
C PRO A 174 -5.71 -2.56 20.30
N THR A 175 -4.80 -3.50 20.50
CA THR A 175 -3.42 -3.21 20.89
C THR A 175 -2.54 -2.99 19.67
N ARG A 176 -1.39 -2.33 19.90
CA ARG A 176 -0.35 -2.15 18.87
C ARG A 176 0.03 -3.49 18.23
N ASP A 177 0.25 -4.51 19.06
CA ASP A 177 0.68 -5.83 18.62
C ASP A 177 -0.40 -6.57 17.82
N GLY A 178 -1.68 -6.34 18.14
CA GLY A 178 -2.80 -6.85 17.37
C GLY A 178 -2.79 -6.32 15.93
N LEU A 179 -2.75 -5.00 15.76
CA LEU A 179 -2.71 -4.36 14.44
C LEU A 179 -1.43 -4.72 13.66
N ARG A 180 -0.29 -4.83 14.35
CA ARG A 180 0.98 -5.32 13.76
C ARG A 180 0.84 -6.74 13.20
N SER A 181 0.15 -7.61 13.93
CA SER A 181 -0.09 -8.99 13.53
C SER A 181 -1.00 -9.07 12.30
N GLU A 182 -2.02 -8.22 12.22
CA GLU A 182 -2.90 -8.12 11.05
C GLU A 182 -2.15 -7.66 9.79
N VAL A 183 -1.35 -6.59 9.88
CA VAL A 183 -0.51 -6.12 8.77
C VAL A 183 0.49 -7.21 8.33
N SER A 184 1.08 -7.92 9.30
CA SER A 184 2.01 -9.01 9.00
C SER A 184 1.33 -10.18 8.30
N ALA A 185 0.09 -10.52 8.68
CA ALA A 185 -0.69 -11.56 8.03
C ALA A 185 -1.02 -11.21 6.57
N ILE A 186 -1.42 -9.95 6.32
CA ILE A 186 -1.65 -9.42 4.96
C ILE A 186 -0.36 -9.51 4.14
N ARG A 187 0.76 -9.03 4.70
CA ARG A 187 2.07 -9.06 4.03
C ARG A 187 2.46 -10.48 3.60
N VAL A 188 2.41 -11.45 4.51
CA VAL A 188 2.83 -12.83 4.23
C VAL A 188 1.95 -13.47 3.16
N SER A 189 0.63 -13.27 3.21
CA SER A 189 -0.30 -13.82 2.22
C SER A 189 -0.04 -13.26 0.82
N GLU A 190 0.04 -11.94 0.70
CA GLU A 190 0.05 -11.27 -0.61
C GLU A 190 1.45 -11.24 -1.25
N VAL A 191 2.52 -11.24 -0.44
CA VAL A 191 3.90 -11.42 -0.95
C VAL A 191 4.07 -12.82 -1.53
N LYS A 192 3.59 -13.88 -0.84
CA LYS A 192 3.64 -15.25 -1.37
C LYS A 192 2.87 -15.38 -2.68
N ALA A 193 1.68 -14.81 -2.75
CA ALA A 193 0.89 -14.79 -3.99
C ALA A 193 1.61 -14.06 -5.15
N ALA A 194 2.32 -12.96 -4.86
CA ALA A 194 3.11 -12.24 -5.87
C ALA A 194 4.34 -13.06 -6.33
N GLU A 195 5.00 -13.76 -5.41
CA GLU A 195 6.15 -14.63 -5.73
C GLU A 195 5.76 -15.84 -6.57
N GLU A 196 4.61 -16.48 -6.28
CA GLU A 196 4.04 -17.56 -7.10
C GLU A 196 3.79 -17.12 -8.54
N ASN A 197 3.38 -15.86 -8.73
CA ASN A 197 3.21 -15.24 -10.05
C ASN A 197 4.51 -14.72 -10.68
N ARG A 198 5.66 -14.98 -10.05
CA ARG A 198 7.00 -14.54 -10.48
C ARG A 198 7.13 -13.01 -10.60
N ASP A 199 6.35 -12.26 -9.81
CA ASP A 199 6.37 -10.80 -9.80
C ASP A 199 7.10 -10.25 -8.57
N ARG A 200 8.43 -10.25 -8.66
CA ARG A 200 9.32 -9.72 -7.61
C ARG A 200 9.17 -8.22 -7.39
N ILE A 201 8.70 -7.48 -8.40
CA ILE A 201 8.57 -6.02 -8.30
C ILE A 201 7.35 -5.70 -7.45
N SER A 202 6.22 -6.37 -7.70
CA SER A 202 5.01 -6.23 -6.89
C SER A 202 5.23 -6.70 -5.46
N ALA A 203 5.94 -7.82 -5.24
CA ALA A 203 6.30 -8.29 -3.90
C ALA A 203 7.03 -7.21 -3.08
N ARG A 204 8.10 -6.61 -3.62
CA ARG A 204 8.86 -5.54 -2.93
C ARG A 204 8.03 -4.29 -2.64
N ARG A 205 7.07 -3.96 -3.51
CA ARG A 205 6.19 -2.80 -3.31
C ARG A 205 5.19 -3.06 -2.20
N ILE A 206 4.61 -4.27 -2.16
CA ILE A 206 3.74 -4.71 -1.07
C ILE A 206 4.49 -4.59 0.26
N GLU A 207 5.74 -5.09 0.33
CA GLU A 207 6.57 -4.94 1.53
C GLU A 207 6.71 -3.48 1.97
N LYS A 208 7.04 -2.58 1.04
CA LYS A 208 7.23 -1.16 1.34
C LYS A 208 5.97 -0.52 1.94
N ILE A 209 4.80 -0.77 1.37
CA ILE A 209 3.54 -0.17 1.85
C ILE A 209 3.15 -0.76 3.22
N CYS A 210 3.40 -2.05 3.45
CA CYS A 210 3.24 -2.65 4.77
C CYS A 210 4.19 -2.02 5.79
N ASP A 211 5.47 -1.83 5.45
CA ASP A 211 6.46 -1.22 6.34
C ASP A 211 6.07 0.24 6.70
N GLU A 212 5.62 1.04 5.73
CA GLU A 212 5.09 2.40 5.96
C GLU A 212 3.88 2.39 6.91
N THR A 213 3.00 1.39 6.80
CA THR A 213 1.83 1.26 7.69
C THR A 213 2.24 0.83 9.10
N LEU A 214 3.24 -0.04 9.24
CA LEU A 214 3.80 -0.40 10.53
C LEU A 214 4.44 0.80 11.25
N GLU A 215 5.15 1.66 10.52
CA GLU A 215 5.69 2.89 11.07
C GLU A 215 4.60 3.84 11.59
N LEU A 216 3.46 3.93 10.88
CA LEU A 216 2.32 4.72 11.33
C LEU A 216 1.72 4.15 12.62
N ILE A 217 1.54 2.83 12.70
CA ILE A 217 1.06 2.14 13.90
C ILE A 217 1.98 2.42 15.09
N ASP A 218 3.29 2.26 14.89
CA ASP A 218 4.29 2.45 15.96
C ASP A 218 4.34 3.92 16.43
N ARG A 219 4.16 4.89 15.52
CA ARG A 219 4.15 6.32 15.86
C ARG A 219 2.92 6.74 16.65
N HIS A 220 1.76 6.16 16.36
CA HIS A 220 0.48 6.62 16.91
C HIS A 220 0.01 5.83 18.15
N LEU A 221 0.49 4.59 18.35
CA LEU A 221 0.06 3.72 19.45
C LEU A 221 1.12 3.55 20.53
N ASP A 222 1.64 4.68 21.01
CA ASP A 222 2.56 4.73 22.14
C ASP A 222 1.87 4.22 23.42
N GLN A 223 2.17 2.99 23.81
CA GLN A 223 1.45 2.22 24.83
C GLN A 223 1.83 2.63 26.26
N GLU A 224 3.02 3.23 26.44
CA GLU A 224 3.55 3.67 27.73
C GLU A 224 2.65 4.73 28.36
N LYS A 225 2.25 5.76 27.59
CA LYS A 225 1.42 6.87 28.08
C LYS A 225 0.06 6.45 28.63
N VAL A 226 -0.51 5.37 28.09
CA VAL A 226 -1.81 4.85 28.54
C VAL A 226 -1.65 4.10 29.85
N SER A 227 -0.61 3.26 29.92
CA SER A 227 -0.31 2.44 31.10
C SER A 227 0.05 3.33 32.30
N ASP A 228 0.91 4.34 32.08
CA ASP A 228 1.32 5.29 33.11
C ASP A 228 0.14 6.06 33.72
N LEU A 229 -0.80 6.50 32.87
CA LEU A 229 -1.99 7.23 33.33
C LEU A 229 -2.95 6.34 34.12
N ILE A 230 -3.13 5.09 33.69
CA ILE A 230 -3.95 4.13 34.43
C ILE A 230 -3.31 3.87 35.80
N GLU A 231 -2.00 3.59 35.84
CA GLU A 231 -1.29 3.34 37.09
C GLU A 231 -1.37 4.53 38.05
N LEU A 232 -1.12 5.75 37.56
CA LEU A 232 -1.23 6.98 38.36
C LEU A 232 -2.64 7.17 38.92
N SER A 233 -3.69 6.95 38.11
CA SER A 233 -5.08 7.10 38.55
C SER A 233 -5.46 6.10 39.66
N LEU A 234 -4.93 4.87 39.59
CA LEU A 234 -5.14 3.85 40.62
C LEU A 234 -4.36 4.16 41.91
N GLN A 235 -3.12 4.64 41.79
CA GLN A 235 -2.31 5.06 42.96
C GLN A 235 -2.96 6.23 43.71
N LEU A 236 -3.53 7.21 43.00
CA LEU A 236 -4.25 8.33 43.62
C LEU A 236 -5.48 7.84 44.40
N ARG A 237 -6.28 6.94 43.81
CA ARG A 237 -7.43 6.30 44.49
C ARG A 237 -7.02 5.57 45.77
N GLU A 238 -5.90 4.83 45.73
CA GLU A 238 -5.39 4.14 46.93
C GLU A 238 -4.91 5.12 48.02
N THR A 239 -4.31 6.23 47.62
CA THR A 239 -3.81 7.25 48.54
C THR A 239 -4.97 7.93 49.27
N ASP A 240 -6.04 8.27 48.55
CA ASP A 240 -7.26 8.83 49.14
C ASP A 240 -7.96 7.85 50.08
N LYS A 241 -8.07 6.57 49.70
CA LYS A 241 -8.60 5.53 50.59
C LYS A 241 -7.80 5.40 51.89
N LYS A 242 -6.47 5.46 51.83
CA LYS A 242 -5.59 5.42 53.01
C LYS A 242 -5.75 6.66 53.89
N GLN A 243 -5.95 7.84 53.31
CA GLN A 243 -6.22 9.07 54.07
C GLN A 243 -7.57 9.02 54.78
N LEU A 244 -8.63 8.55 54.12
CA LEU A 244 -9.96 8.39 54.74
C LEU A 244 -9.93 7.39 55.90
N GLN A 245 -9.23 6.26 55.76
CA GLN A 245 -9.06 5.28 56.83
C GLN A 245 -8.23 5.83 58.02
N GLN A 246 -7.24 6.69 57.76
CA GLN A 246 -6.49 7.37 58.81
C GLN A 246 -7.35 8.38 59.59
N ILE A 247 -8.23 9.11 58.91
CA ILE A 247 -9.17 10.07 59.53
C ILE A 247 -10.20 9.32 60.42
N GLU A 248 -10.72 8.18 59.95
CA GLU A 248 -11.65 7.35 60.74
C GLU A 248 -10.99 6.68 61.95
N SER A 249 -9.70 6.34 61.86
CA SER A 249 -8.95 5.68 62.94
C SER A 249 -8.43 6.64 64.04
N ASN A 250 -8.49 7.96 63.84
CA ASN A 250 -7.99 8.95 64.80
C ASN A 250 -8.83 10.26 64.82
N PRO A 251 -9.96 10.29 65.53
CA PRO A 251 -10.92 11.41 65.51
C PRO A 251 -10.42 12.70 66.17
N GLU A 252 -9.27 12.71 66.85
CA GLU A 252 -8.74 13.91 67.54
C GLU A 252 -8.17 14.98 66.59
N LEU A 253 -8.00 14.69 65.29
CA LEU A 253 -7.45 15.63 64.31
C LEU A 253 -8.46 16.68 63.81
N GLU A 254 -9.77 16.47 63.97
CA GLU A 254 -10.80 17.47 63.65
C GLU A 254 -10.94 18.55 64.74
N LEU A 255 -10.71 18.20 66.01
CA LEU A 255 -10.90 19.14 67.13
C LEU A 255 -9.81 20.23 67.22
N LYS A 256 -8.64 20.03 66.60
CA LYS A 256 -7.56 21.04 66.56
C LYS A 256 -7.70 22.09 65.45
N LYS A 257 -8.61 21.90 64.48
CA LYS A 257 -8.89 22.92 63.45
C LYS A 257 -10.02 23.89 63.82
N LEU A 258 -10.76 23.62 64.92
CA LEU A 258 -11.93 24.40 65.34
C LEU A 258 -11.71 25.30 66.58
N THR A 259 -10.54 25.31 67.19
CA THR A 259 -10.22 26.32 68.22
C THR A 259 -9.49 27.51 67.59
N PRO A 260 -10.08 28.71 67.55
CA PRO A 260 -9.32 29.90 67.19
C PRO A 260 -8.31 30.16 68.31
N SER A 261 -7.03 30.24 67.97
CA SER A 261 -6.02 30.78 68.87
C SER A 261 -6.45 32.20 69.22
N LYS A 262 -6.77 32.42 70.50
CA LYS A 262 -6.70 33.76 71.11
C LYS A 262 -5.26 34.23 71.16
#